data_AF-A0A3R6NA83-F1
#
_entry.id   AF-A0A3R6NA83-F1
#
_cell.length_a   1.000
_cell.length_b   1.000
_cell.length_c   1.000
_cell.angle_alpha   90.00
_cell.angle_beta   90.00
_cell.angle_gamma   90.00
#
_symmetry.space_group_name_H-M   'P 1'
#
loop_
_entity.id
_entity.type
_entity.pdbx_description
1 polymer ?
#
loop_
_entity_poly.entity_id
_entity_poly.type
_entity_poly.pdbx_seq_one_letter_code
_entity_poly.pdbx_strand_id
1 'polypeptide(L)'
;MRYRSEMQKKKGLRASMTVEAAGVMVVVLTTLMVLMGQAMSWSARAAGNFRLHETVERERHQIEHDQEERIQRRADGSNWNLEISAPVFRPEKSLRMWSLAEDMT
;
A
#
# COMPACT_ATOMS: atom_id res chain seq x y z
N MET A 1 -42.44 -18.42 58.37
CA MET A 1 -41.78 -17.24 57.79
C MET A 1 -40.83 -17.68 56.69
N ARG A 2 -41.29 -17.64 55.43
CA ARG A 2 -40.55 -18.12 54.24
C ARG A 2 -41.03 -17.26 53.08
N TYR A 3 -40.38 -16.15 52.73
CA TYR A 3 -40.63 -15.38 51.48
C TYR A 3 -39.59 -14.25 51.31
N ARG A 4 -38.29 -14.57 51.25
CA ARG A 4 -37.27 -13.58 50.82
C ARG A 4 -36.13 -14.17 49.97
N SER A 5 -36.10 -15.47 49.73
CA SER A 5 -35.00 -16.13 49.00
C SER A 5 -35.25 -16.37 47.50
N GLU A 6 -36.41 -15.98 46.94
CA GLU A 6 -36.74 -16.27 45.52
C GLU A 6 -36.73 -15.05 44.59
N MET A 7 -36.35 -13.86 45.09
CA MET A 7 -36.15 -12.66 44.25
C MET A 7 -34.76 -12.61 43.60
N GLN A 8 -34.14 -13.77 43.34
CA GLN A 8 -32.94 -13.91 42.52
C GLN A 8 -33.21 -14.87 41.36
N LYS A 9 -34.39 -14.73 40.73
CA LYS A 9 -34.65 -15.34 39.44
C LYS A 9 -33.85 -14.54 38.42
N LYS A 10 -32.61 -14.99 38.14
CA LYS A 10 -31.78 -14.52 37.03
C LYS A 10 -32.67 -14.46 35.79
N LYS A 11 -33.10 -13.25 35.40
CA LYS A 11 -33.72 -13.02 34.10
C LYS A 11 -32.59 -13.08 33.08
N GLY A 12 -32.16 -14.29 32.75
CA GLY A 12 -31.38 -14.54 31.54
C GLY A 12 -32.27 -14.12 30.38
N LEU A 13 -32.00 -12.96 29.79
CA LEU A 13 -32.58 -12.57 28.52
C LEU A 13 -32.29 -13.72 27.55
N ARG A 14 -33.34 -14.37 27.07
CA ARG A 14 -33.27 -15.40 26.03
C ARG A 14 -32.82 -14.67 24.76
N ALA A 15 -31.52 -14.65 24.51
CA ALA A 15 -31.00 -14.10 23.27
C ALA A 15 -31.50 -14.98 22.12
N SER A 16 -32.09 -14.35 21.10
CA SER A 16 -32.49 -15.05 19.89
C SER A 16 -31.21 -15.35 19.10
N MET A 17 -30.97 -16.63 18.79
CA MET A 17 -29.80 -17.09 18.00
C MET A 17 -29.62 -16.29 16.70
N THR A 18 -30.70 -15.76 16.14
CA THR A 18 -30.69 -14.92 14.94
C THR A 18 -30.09 -13.53 15.16
N VAL A 19 -30.31 -12.92 16.33
CA VAL A 19 -29.78 -11.59 16.67
C VAL A 19 -28.29 -11.67 16.98
N GLU A 20 -27.87 -12.72 17.69
CA GLU A 20 -26.45 -12.95 17.97
C GLU A 20 -25.68 -13.26 16.69
N ALA A 21 -26.23 -14.12 15.81
CA ALA A 21 -25.64 -14.39 14.50
C ALA A 21 -25.57 -13.12 13.63
N ALA A 22 -26.62 -12.29 13.63
CA ALA A 22 -26.59 -11.01 12.92
C ALA A 22 -25.49 -10.09 13.44
N GLY A 23 -25.31 -10.00 14.77
CA GLY A 23 -24.23 -9.22 15.37
C GLY A 23 -22.84 -9.69 14.94
N VAL A 24 -22.60 -11.01 14.94
CA VAL A 24 -21.33 -11.59 14.45
C VAL A 24 -21.11 -11.25 12.98
N MET A 25 -22.15 -11.39 12.15
CA MET A 25 -22.08 -11.07 10.73
C MET A 25 -21.79 -9.60 10.47
N VAL A 26 -22.30 -8.67 11.28
CA VAL A 26 -21.95 -7.24 11.17
C VAL A 26 -20.45 -7.06 11.36
N VAL A 27 -19.86 -7.62 12.42
CA VAL A 27 -18.41 -7.51 12.67
C VAL A 27 -17.60 -8.10 11.52
N VAL A 28 -17.97 -9.29 11.04
CA VAL A 28 -17.29 -9.95 9.92
C VAL A 28 -17.38 -9.10 8.65
N LEU A 29 -18.56 -8.64 8.26
CA LEU A 29 -18.74 -7.84 7.05
C LEU A 29 -18.01 -6.50 7.13
N THR A 30 -18.04 -5.82 8.29
CA THR A 30 -17.29 -4.58 8.48
C THR A 30 -15.78 -4.80 8.37
N THR A 31 -15.25 -5.87 8.98
CA THR A 31 -13.81 -6.19 8.84
C THR A 31 -13.43 -6.50 7.39
N LEU A 32 -14.24 -7.27 6.67
CA LEU A 32 -14.02 -7.55 5.25
C LEU A 32 -14.04 -6.28 4.40
N MET A 33 -14.99 -5.36 4.66
CA MET A 33 -15.04 -4.06 3.95
C MET A 33 -13.76 -3.25 4.14
N VAL A 34 -13.25 -3.17 5.39
CA VAL A 34 -12.00 -2.44 5.68
C VAL A 34 -10.82 -3.08 4.97
N LEU A 35 -10.68 -4.41 5.05
CA LEU A 35 -9.59 -5.13 4.39
C LEU A 35 -9.64 -4.98 2.87
N MET A 36 -10.84 -5.05 2.28
CA MET A 36 -11.02 -4.85 0.84
C MET A 36 -10.62 -3.43 0.42
N GLY A 37 -11.02 -2.41 1.19
CA GLY A 37 -10.61 -1.02 0.97
C GLY A 37 -9.09 -0.86 1.03
N GLN A 38 -8.43 -1.47 2.01
CA GLN A 38 -6.97 -1.45 2.13
C GLN A 38 -6.30 -2.17 0.95
N ALA A 39 -6.78 -3.34 0.56
CA ALA A 39 -6.24 -4.12 -0.56
C ALA A 39 -6.33 -3.34 -1.89
N MET A 40 -7.47 -2.69 -2.16
CA MET A 40 -7.62 -1.83 -3.34
C MET A 40 -6.67 -0.62 -3.30
N SER A 41 -6.45 -0.03 -2.12
CA SER A 41 -5.51 1.09 -1.98
C SER A 41 -4.07 0.64 -2.24
N TRP A 42 -3.68 -0.56 -1.77
CA TRP A 42 -2.35 -1.13 -1.99
C TRP A 42 -2.14 -1.49 -3.46
N SER A 43 -3.12 -2.09 -4.12
CA SER A 43 -3.02 -2.42 -5.54
C SER A 43 -2.92 -1.16 -6.41
N ALA A 44 -3.70 -0.12 -6.09
CA ALA A 44 -3.62 1.16 -6.79
C ALA A 44 -2.26 1.83 -6.61
N ARG A 45 -1.72 1.82 -5.38
CA ARG A 45 -0.38 2.37 -5.09
C ARG A 45 0.72 1.59 -5.80
N ALA A 46 0.64 0.26 -5.82
CA ALA A 46 1.60 -0.58 -6.53
C ALA A 46 1.58 -0.31 -8.04
N ALA A 47 0.39 -0.26 -8.66
CA ALA A 47 0.25 0.07 -10.08
C ALA A 47 0.78 1.48 -10.40
N GLY A 48 0.51 2.46 -9.53
CA GLY A 48 1.06 3.81 -9.63
C GLY A 48 2.59 3.82 -9.57
N ASN A 49 3.19 3.06 -8.65
CA ASN A 49 4.64 2.95 -8.51
C ASN A 49 5.30 2.37 -9.75
N PHE A 50 4.74 1.29 -10.33
CA PHE A 50 5.29 0.69 -11.53
C PHE A 50 5.23 1.63 -12.74
N ARG A 51 4.10 2.32 -12.93
CA ARG A 51 3.97 3.32 -14.00
C ARG A 51 4.94 4.48 -13.81
N LEU A 52 5.05 4.99 -12.59
CA LEU A 52 5.98 6.09 -12.29
C LEU A 52 7.43 5.66 -12.54
N HIS A 53 7.77 4.43 -12.14
CA HIS A 53 9.09 3.87 -12.36
C HIS A 53 9.38 3.72 -13.86
N GLU A 54 8.45 3.14 -14.63
CA GLU A 54 8.57 3.04 -16.10
C GLU A 54 8.77 4.41 -16.76
N THR A 55 8.02 5.43 -16.34
CA THR A 55 8.18 6.80 -16.87
C THR A 55 9.56 7.36 -16.57
N VAL A 56 10.01 7.27 -15.30
CA VAL A 56 11.34 7.76 -14.92
C VAL A 56 12.42 7.03 -15.70
N GLU A 57 12.31 5.70 -15.81
CA GLU A 57 13.27 4.91 -16.58
C GLU A 57 13.27 5.29 -18.06
N ARG A 58 12.10 5.50 -18.67
CA ARG A 58 12.00 5.93 -20.06
C ARG A 58 12.65 7.30 -20.28
N GLU A 59 12.40 8.27 -19.40
CA GLU A 59 12.98 9.61 -19.48
C GLU A 59 14.48 9.60 -19.24
N ARG A 60 14.98 8.74 -18.37
CA ARG A 60 16.40 8.61 -18.04
C ARG A 60 17.28 8.31 -19.25
N HIS A 61 16.71 7.68 -20.29
CA HIS A 61 17.41 7.30 -21.51
C HIS A 61 17.09 8.23 -22.70
N GLN A 62 16.30 9.29 -22.50
CA GLN A 62 16.00 10.26 -23.55
C GLN A 62 17.10 11.31 -23.64
N ILE A 63 17.53 11.61 -24.87
CA ILE A 63 18.59 12.56 -25.17
C ILE A 63 18.23 13.98 -24.69
N GLU A 64 16.93 14.31 -24.66
CA GLU A 64 16.42 15.60 -24.18
C GLU A 64 16.89 15.94 -22.76
N HIS A 65 17.04 14.92 -21.89
CA HIS A 65 17.44 15.10 -20.50
C HIS A 65 18.95 14.88 -20.27
N ASP A 66 19.78 14.77 -21.31
CA ASP A 66 21.22 14.52 -21.16
C ASP A 66 21.97 15.63 -20.39
N GLN A 67 21.42 16.85 -20.38
CA GLN A 67 21.96 17.95 -19.59
C GLN A 67 21.56 17.90 -18.11
N GLU A 68 20.53 17.13 -17.76
CA GLU A 68 20.08 16.95 -16.38
C GLU A 68 20.96 15.94 -15.64
N GLU A 69 21.07 16.11 -14.31
CA GLU A 69 21.78 15.15 -13.47
C GLU A 69 20.86 14.00 -13.04
N ARG A 70 19.59 14.30 -12.74
CA ARG A 70 18.59 13.34 -12.26
C ARG A 70 17.21 13.65 -12.82
N ILE A 71 16.50 12.60 -13.22
CA ILE A 71 15.07 12.63 -13.51
C ILE A 71 14.30 12.47 -12.21
N GLN A 72 13.36 13.39 -11.97
CA GLN A 72 12.43 13.32 -10.84
C GLN A 72 11.00 13.39 -11.35
N ARG A 73 10.18 12.41 -10.94
CA ARG A 73 8.76 12.40 -11.24
C ARG A 73 7.96 12.04 -10.01
N ARG A 74 6.78 12.63 -9.92
CA ARG A 74 5.81 12.41 -8.86
C ARG A 74 4.49 11.93 -9.47
N ALA A 75 3.84 11.00 -8.78
CA ALA A 75 2.49 10.57 -9.09
C ALA A 75 1.64 10.60 -7.81
N ASP A 76 0.44 11.12 -7.93
CA ASP A 76 -0.56 11.16 -6.88
C ASP A 76 -1.75 10.24 -7.20
N GLY A 77 -2.36 9.76 -6.13
CA GLY A 77 -3.64 9.07 -6.15
C GLY A 77 -4.44 9.45 -4.91
N SER A 78 -5.70 9.00 -4.85
CA SER A 78 -6.65 9.43 -3.81
C SER A 78 -6.17 9.27 -2.36
N ASN A 79 -5.26 8.35 -2.07
CA ASN A 79 -4.73 8.12 -0.72
C ASN A 79 -3.23 7.76 -0.72
N TRP A 80 -2.50 8.16 -1.75
CA TRP A 80 -1.07 7.92 -1.83
C TRP A 80 -0.39 8.98 -2.70
N ASN A 81 0.87 9.23 -2.40
CA ASN A 81 1.75 10.10 -3.17
C ASN A 81 3.09 9.37 -3.28
N LEU A 82 3.60 9.28 -4.50
CA LEU A 82 4.83 8.58 -4.83
C LEU A 82 5.75 9.52 -5.59
N GLU A 83 7.03 9.47 -5.27
CA GLU A 83 8.06 10.23 -5.95
C GLU A 83 9.25 9.30 -6.20
N ILE A 84 9.74 9.30 -7.44
CA ILE A 84 10.91 8.53 -7.84
C ILE A 84 11.91 9.49 -8.48
N SER A 85 13.16 9.36 -8.03
CA SER A 85 14.28 10.18 -8.47
C SER A 85 15.44 9.26 -8.84
N ALA A 86 15.93 9.35 -10.07
CA ALA A 86 17.02 8.53 -10.59
C ALA A 86 18.00 9.36 -11.42
N PRO A 87 19.32 9.05 -11.41
CA PRO A 87 20.31 9.77 -12.22
C PRO A 87 20.13 9.53 -13.71
N VAL A 88 20.32 10.54 -14.56
CA VAL A 88 20.24 10.38 -16.03
C VAL A 88 21.23 9.32 -16.51
N PHE A 89 20.82 8.52 -17.50
CA PHE A 89 21.60 7.40 -17.98
C PHE A 89 22.68 7.91 -18.93
N ARG A 90 23.94 7.79 -18.50
CA ARG A 90 25.12 8.21 -19.28
C ARG A 90 26.05 7.02 -19.45
N PRO A 91 25.91 6.23 -20.53
CA PRO A 91 26.66 4.99 -20.69
C PRO A 91 28.17 5.21 -20.69
N GLU A 92 28.66 6.36 -21.15
CA GLU A 92 30.08 6.71 -21.19
C GLU A 92 30.69 6.80 -19.78
N LYS A 93 29.93 7.29 -18.79
CA LYS A 93 30.38 7.31 -17.39
C LYS A 93 30.52 5.89 -16.86
N SER A 94 29.56 5.03 -17.15
CA SER A 94 29.60 3.62 -16.74
C SER A 94 30.77 2.88 -17.39
N LEU A 95 30.97 3.06 -18.70
CA LEU A 95 32.09 2.46 -19.44
C LEU A 95 33.45 2.97 -18.94
N ARG A 96 33.56 4.27 -18.62
CA ARG A 96 34.78 4.83 -18.03
C ARG A 96 35.10 4.20 -16.67
N MET A 97 34.10 4.02 -15.81
CA MET A 97 34.29 3.35 -14.52
C MET A 97 34.73 1.90 -14.68
N TRP A 98 34.22 1.20 -15.70
CA TRP A 98 34.64 -0.17 -16.00
C TRP A 98 36.09 -0.24 -16.48
N SER A 99 36.51 0.65 -17.38
CA SER A 99 37.90 0.73 -17.82
C SER A 99 38.86 1.00 -16.65
N LEU A 100 38.47 1.87 -15.70
CA LEU A 100 39.27 2.11 -14.49
C LEU A 100 39.36 0.86 -13.60
N ALA A 101 38.31 0.05 -13.53
CA ALA A 101 38.31 -1.18 -12.74
C ALA A 101 39.17 -2.28 -13.39
N GLU A 102 39.18 -2.36 -14.72
CA GLU A 102 40.02 -3.29 -15.48
C GLU A 102 41.51 -2.96 -15.34
N ASP A 103 41.88 -1.67 -15.32
CA ASP A 103 43.27 -1.22 -15.06
C ASP A 103 43.78 -1.59 -13.65
N MET A 104 42.89 -1.94 -12.71
CA MET A 104 43.25 -2.31 -11.33
C MET A 104 43.45 -3.81 -11.11
N THR A 105 43.18 -4.65 -12.12
CA THR A 105 43.34 -6.12 -12.09
C THR A 105 44.51 -6.60 -12.91
#